data_AF-A0A401JCY6-F1
#
_entry.id   AF-A0A401JCY6-F1
#
_cell.length_a   1.000
_cell.length_b   1.000
_cell.length_c   1.000
_cell.angle_alpha   90.00
_cell.angle_beta   90.00
_cell.angle_gamma   90.00
#
_symmetry.space_group_name_H-M   'P 1'
#
loop_
_entity.id
_entity.type
_entity.pdbx_description
1 polymer ?
#
loop_
_entity_poly.entity_id
_entity_poly.type
_entity_poly.pdbx_seq_one_letter_code
_entity_poly.pdbx_strand_id
1 'polypeptide(L)'
;MKDFIALLVEQSRLQSIAINPALDDALTHLDHALEGLCAAMQVEFHGPYVGVETPLAHQMVVRQHEWKIHQPAWSMKICVAAPEANCRAEWPIQGVSRLRKALVVKALPAFFAGFAEAIKQAGKQDTSAGLRVLELSRRFNS
;
A
#
# COMPACT_ATOMS: atom_id res chain seq x y z
N MET A 1 5.19 8.49 -20.55
CA MET A 1 4.54 8.32 -19.24
C MET A 1 5.63 8.36 -18.19
N LYS A 2 5.64 9.32 -17.25
CA LYS A 2 6.68 9.40 -16.21
C LYS A 2 6.63 8.13 -15.36
N ASP A 3 7.77 7.57 -14.98
CA ASP A 3 7.85 6.39 -14.09
C ASP A 3 7.33 6.80 -12.70
N PHE A 4 6.05 6.49 -12.44
CA PHE A 4 5.38 6.84 -11.19
C PHE A 4 6.03 6.15 -9.96
N ILE A 5 6.66 4.98 -10.15
CA ILE A 5 7.39 4.32 -9.07
C ILE A 5 8.64 5.11 -8.73
N ALA A 6 9.39 5.60 -9.72
CA ALA A 6 10.56 6.44 -9.46
C ALA A 6 10.19 7.70 -8.66
N LEU A 7 9.07 8.35 -9.02
CA LEU A 7 8.55 9.49 -8.27
C LEU A 7 8.24 9.11 -6.82
N LEU A 8 7.52 8.01 -6.58
CA LEU A 8 7.15 7.59 -5.22
C LEU A 8 8.37 7.20 -4.39
N VAL A 9 9.36 6.54 -4.99
CA VAL A 9 10.64 6.22 -4.34
C VAL A 9 11.34 7.50 -3.90
N GLU A 10 11.48 8.48 -4.80
CA GLU A 10 12.09 9.77 -4.48
C GLU A 10 11.35 10.47 -3.33
N GLN A 11 10.02 10.61 -3.45
CA GLN A 11 9.19 11.27 -2.45
C GLN A 11 9.25 10.58 -1.08
N SER A 12 9.29 9.25 -1.02
CA SER A 12 9.39 8.51 0.24
C SER A 12 10.65 8.86 1.06
N ARG A 13 11.71 9.30 0.39
CA ARG A 13 13.01 9.66 1.01
C ARG A 13 13.07 11.12 1.46
N LEU A 14 12.23 12.01 0.94
CA LEU A 14 12.26 13.44 1.26
C LEU A 14 11.78 13.74 2.69
N GLN A 15 12.42 14.65 3.40
CA GLN A 15 11.97 15.05 4.75
C GLN A 15 10.53 15.61 4.76
N SER A 16 10.16 16.33 3.70
CA SER A 16 8.82 16.87 3.47
C SER A 16 8.33 16.45 2.08
N ILE A 17 7.08 16.02 1.99
CA ILE A 17 6.47 15.51 0.75
C ILE A 17 5.51 16.57 0.20
N ALA A 18 5.74 16.97 -1.04
CA ALA A 18 4.87 17.93 -1.71
C ALA A 18 3.63 17.22 -2.28
N ILE A 19 2.46 17.50 -1.71
CA ILE A 19 1.19 16.97 -2.22
C ILE A 19 0.72 17.80 -3.40
N ASN A 20 0.95 17.28 -4.61
CA ASN A 20 0.65 17.91 -5.90
C ASN A 20 -0.04 16.90 -6.84
N PRO A 21 -0.55 17.34 -8.01
CA PRO A 21 -1.24 16.45 -8.94
C PRO A 21 -0.39 15.26 -9.43
N ALA A 22 0.92 15.43 -9.58
CA ALA A 22 1.80 14.33 -10.00
C ALA A 22 1.89 13.22 -8.94
N LEU A 23 1.86 13.58 -7.65
CA LEU A 23 1.78 12.62 -6.56
C LEU A 23 0.43 11.90 -6.53
N ASP A 24 -0.66 12.63 -6.76
CA ASP A 24 -2.01 12.07 -6.80
C ASP A 24 -2.16 11.06 -7.94
N ASP A 25 -1.64 11.39 -9.13
CA ASP A 25 -1.58 10.48 -10.27
C ASP A 25 -0.73 9.24 -9.94
N ALA A 26 0.43 9.43 -9.31
CA ALA A 26 1.31 8.32 -8.96
C ALA A 26 0.69 7.37 -7.93
N LEU A 27 -0.01 7.90 -6.92
CA LEU A 27 -0.74 7.09 -5.95
C LEU A 27 -1.92 6.35 -6.60
N THR A 28 -2.58 6.96 -7.58
CA THR A 28 -3.66 6.31 -8.34
C THR A 28 -3.12 5.14 -9.16
N HIS A 29 -2.00 5.33 -9.86
CA HIS A 29 -1.33 4.25 -10.60
C HIS A 29 -0.82 3.15 -9.66
N LEU A 30 -0.35 3.51 -8.46
CA LEU A 30 0.07 2.55 -7.46
C LEU A 30 -1.12 1.71 -6.95
N ASP A 31 -2.27 2.31 -6.63
CA ASP A 31 -3.46 1.57 -6.16
C ASP A 31 -3.92 0.55 -7.21
N HIS A 32 -3.99 0.93 -8.49
CA HIS A 32 -4.33 0.02 -9.57
C HIS A 32 -3.30 -1.11 -9.74
N ALA A 33 -2.00 -0.79 -9.65
CA ALA A 33 -0.96 -1.82 -9.72
C ALA A 33 -1.06 -2.80 -8.56
N LEU A 34 -1.34 -2.30 -7.35
CA LEU A 34 -1.51 -3.12 -6.15
C LEU A 34 -2.78 -3.99 -6.21
N GLU A 35 -3.88 -3.51 -6.80
CA GLU A 35 -5.09 -4.32 -6.99
C GLU A 35 -4.78 -5.62 -7.75
N GLY A 36 -4.08 -5.52 -8.88
CA GLY A 36 -3.65 -6.69 -9.66
C GLY A 36 -2.69 -7.60 -8.90
N LEU A 37 -1.70 -7.03 -8.20
CA LEU A 37 -0.73 -7.81 -7.42
C LEU A 37 -1.38 -8.52 -6.23
N CYS A 38 -2.27 -7.83 -5.49
CA CYS A 38 -2.98 -8.41 -4.36
C CYS A 38 -3.95 -9.52 -4.81
N ALA A 39 -4.67 -9.32 -5.93
CA ALA A 39 -5.54 -10.34 -6.52
C ALA A 39 -4.79 -11.60 -6.95
N ALA A 40 -3.60 -11.44 -7.53
CA ALA A 40 -2.76 -12.57 -7.92
C ALA A 40 -2.13 -13.27 -6.71
N MET A 41 -1.70 -12.51 -5.70
CA MET A 41 -0.97 -13.06 -4.56
C MET A 41 -1.86 -13.65 -3.50
N GLN A 42 -2.99 -13.02 -3.17
CA GLN A 42 -3.90 -13.50 -2.11
C GLN A 42 -3.13 -13.86 -0.83
N VAL A 43 -2.25 -12.95 -0.40
CA VAL A 43 -1.47 -13.06 0.83
C VAL A 43 -1.93 -11.95 1.74
N GLU A 44 -2.42 -12.30 2.92
CA GLU A 44 -2.80 -11.33 3.92
C GLU A 44 -1.55 -10.68 4.53
N PHE A 45 -1.58 -9.36 4.68
CA PHE A 45 -0.48 -8.61 5.26
C PHE A 45 -0.98 -7.37 5.99
N HIS A 46 -0.54 -7.21 7.23
CA HIS A 46 -0.81 -6.06 8.08
C HIS A 46 0.44 -5.19 8.13
N GLY A 47 0.40 -4.07 7.43
CA GLY A 47 1.54 -3.21 7.18
C GLY A 47 1.72 -2.08 8.17
N PRO A 48 2.44 -1.01 7.78
CA PRO A 48 2.68 0.13 8.65
C PRO A 48 1.41 0.92 8.99
N TYR A 49 1.46 1.61 10.12
CA TYR A 49 0.43 2.55 10.54
C TYR A 49 0.56 3.91 9.83
N VAL A 50 -0.57 4.51 9.48
CA VAL A 50 -0.69 5.80 8.78
C VAL A 50 -1.77 6.71 9.40
N GLY A 51 -1.96 6.61 10.72
CA GLY A 51 -2.83 7.51 11.47
C GLY A 51 -2.24 8.92 11.61
N VAL A 52 -3.08 9.96 11.49
CA VAL A 52 -2.64 11.36 11.53
C VAL A 52 -2.59 11.89 12.96
N GLU A 53 -3.72 11.95 13.65
CA GLU A 53 -3.81 12.45 15.03
C GLU A 53 -3.52 11.35 16.05
N THR A 54 -3.97 10.13 15.75
CA THR A 54 -3.71 8.93 16.53
C THR A 54 -2.89 7.99 15.66
N PRO A 55 -1.57 7.84 15.90
CA PRO A 55 -0.67 7.10 15.01
C PRO A 55 -1.16 5.69 14.70
N LEU A 56 -1.67 4.98 15.71
CA LEU A 56 -2.13 3.59 15.60
C LEU A 56 -3.60 3.43 15.16
N ALA A 57 -4.30 4.50 14.80
CA ALA A 57 -5.71 4.39 14.44
C ALA A 57 -5.95 3.75 13.06
N HIS A 58 -4.99 3.88 12.14
CA HIS A 58 -5.14 3.41 10.76
C HIS A 58 -3.90 2.69 10.28
N GLN A 59 -4.09 1.63 9.50
CA GLN A 59 -3.03 0.75 9.02
C GLN A 59 -3.20 0.44 7.54
N MET A 60 -2.10 0.26 6.83
CA MET A 60 -2.10 -0.27 5.46
C MET A 60 -2.28 -1.79 5.53
N VAL A 61 -3.38 -2.32 4.99
CA VAL A 61 -3.70 -3.75 5.08
C VAL A 61 -3.96 -4.33 3.69
N VAL A 62 -3.34 -5.46 3.40
CA VAL A 62 -3.66 -6.32 2.26
C VAL A 62 -4.51 -7.48 2.76
N ARG A 63 -5.75 -7.55 2.30
CA ARG A 63 -6.65 -8.69 2.55
C ARG A 63 -7.78 -8.69 1.53
N GLN A 64 -8.67 -9.66 1.63
CA GLN A 64 -9.94 -9.58 0.94
C GLN A 64 -10.82 -8.49 1.59
N HIS A 65 -11.22 -7.50 0.81
CA HIS A 65 -12.08 -6.40 1.22
C HIS A 65 -13.38 -6.43 0.42
N GLU A 66 -14.52 -6.20 1.09
CA GLU A 66 -15.80 -6.00 0.42
C GLU A 66 -16.04 -4.50 0.20
N TRP A 67 -15.42 -3.96 -0.86
CA TRP A 67 -15.57 -2.55 -1.22
C TRP A 67 -16.82 -2.29 -2.07
N LYS A 68 -17.25 -3.29 -2.82
CA LYS A 68 -18.51 -3.33 -3.57
C LYS A 68 -19.37 -4.43 -2.97
N ILE A 69 -20.66 -4.14 -2.81
CA ILE A 69 -21.64 -5.08 -2.25
C ILE A 69 -21.56 -6.41 -3.01
N HIS A 70 -21.30 -7.50 -2.27
CA HIS A 70 -21.18 -8.88 -2.77
C HIS A 70 -20.04 -9.13 -3.77
N GLN A 71 -19.02 -8.28 -3.78
CA GLN A 71 -17.84 -8.45 -4.64
C GLN A 71 -16.56 -8.30 -3.81
N PRO A 72 -16.25 -9.31 -2.97
CA PRO A 72 -15.07 -9.26 -2.13
C PRO A 72 -13.80 -9.47 -2.98
N ALA A 73 -12.89 -8.49 -2.96
CA ALA A 73 -11.70 -8.47 -3.78
C ALA A 73 -10.43 -8.26 -2.92
N TRP A 74 -9.37 -8.97 -3.28
CA TRP A 74 -8.05 -8.79 -2.66
C TRP A 74 -7.45 -7.47 -3.09
N SER A 75 -7.18 -6.60 -2.12
CA SER A 75 -6.64 -5.28 -2.36
C SER A 75 -5.89 -4.76 -1.14
N MET A 76 -5.05 -3.76 -1.35
CA MET A 76 -4.49 -2.97 -0.26
C MET A 76 -5.37 -1.76 0.02
N LYS A 77 -5.77 -1.57 1.28
CA LYS A 77 -6.55 -0.41 1.73
C LYS A 77 -6.00 0.14 3.04
N ILE A 78 -6.43 1.36 3.36
CA ILE A 78 -6.22 1.95 4.67
C ILE A 78 -7.40 1.54 5.55
N CYS A 79 -7.12 0.75 6.58
CA CYS A 79 -8.12 0.18 7.47
C CYS A 79 -8.05 0.78 8.87
N VAL A 80 -9.18 0.77 9.57
CA VAL A 80 -9.22 1.05 11.02
C VAL A 80 -8.52 -0.10 11.74
N ALA A 81 -7.56 0.24 12.61
CA ALA A 81 -6.77 -0.75 13.32
C ALA A 81 -7.34 -1.13 14.71
N ALA A 82 -8.41 -0.45 15.16
CA ALA A 82 -9.12 -0.84 16.37
C ALA A 82 -9.59 -2.31 16.25
N PRO A 83 -9.37 -3.19 17.25
CA PRO A 83 -9.71 -4.61 17.16
C PRO A 83 -11.17 -4.86 16.79
N GLU A 84 -12.08 -4.04 17.32
CA GLU A 84 -13.53 -4.15 17.12
C GLU A 84 -13.95 -3.83 15.69
N ALA A 85 -13.12 -3.07 14.96
CA ALA A 85 -13.38 -2.70 13.58
C ALA A 85 -12.96 -3.80 12.59
N ASN A 86 -12.26 -4.85 13.03
CA ASN A 86 -11.82 -5.99 12.21
C ASN A 86 -11.22 -5.56 10.85
N CYS A 87 -10.31 -4.59 10.87
CA CYS A 87 -9.69 -4.03 9.67
C CYS A 87 -10.69 -3.51 8.62
N ARG A 88 -11.79 -2.87 9.06
CA ARG A 88 -12.70 -2.17 8.15
C ARG A 88 -11.93 -1.19 7.28
N ALA A 89 -11.94 -1.41 5.97
CA ALA A 89 -11.36 -0.51 5.00
C ALA A 89 -12.12 0.82 4.97
N GLU A 90 -11.41 1.93 5.07
CA GLU A 90 -12.00 3.27 5.01
C GLU A 90 -11.61 4.01 3.74
N TRP A 91 -10.39 3.79 3.24
CA TRP A 91 -9.92 4.47 2.04
C TRP A 91 -9.00 3.61 1.16
N PRO A 92 -9.05 3.79 -0.17
CA PRO A 92 -7.93 3.46 -1.03
C PRO A 92 -6.82 4.53 -0.87
N ILE A 93 -5.57 4.22 -1.21
CA ILE A 93 -4.43 5.11 -0.89
C ILE A 93 -4.48 6.47 -1.60
N GLN A 94 -5.07 6.54 -2.79
CA GLN A 94 -5.31 7.76 -3.56
C GLN A 94 -6.42 8.63 -2.97
N GLY A 95 -7.34 8.03 -2.20
CA GLY A 95 -8.53 8.68 -1.64
C GLY A 95 -8.33 9.28 -0.25
N VAL A 96 -7.15 9.17 0.35
CA VAL A 96 -6.89 9.73 1.69
C VAL A 96 -6.65 11.24 1.66
N SER A 97 -6.76 11.89 2.82
CA SER A 97 -6.48 13.32 2.97
C SER A 97 -5.03 13.68 2.65
N ARG A 98 -4.76 14.96 2.34
CA ARG A 98 -3.40 15.46 2.04
C ARG A 98 -2.37 15.10 3.11
N LEU A 99 -2.73 15.25 4.39
CA LEU A 99 -1.86 14.90 5.52
C LEU A 99 -1.53 13.41 5.53
N ARG A 100 -2.54 12.56 5.31
CA ARG A 100 -2.35 11.10 5.30
C ARG A 100 -1.60 10.61 4.05
N LYS A 101 -1.72 11.29 2.90
CA LYS A 101 -0.95 10.96 1.70
C LYS A 101 0.56 11.00 1.98
N ALA A 102 1.02 12.02 2.71
CA ALA A 102 2.42 12.10 3.13
C ALA A 102 2.83 10.88 3.97
N LEU A 103 2.00 10.48 4.95
CA LEU A 103 2.27 9.30 5.79
C LEU A 103 2.28 8.00 4.98
N VAL A 104 1.35 7.83 4.04
CA VAL A 104 1.30 6.65 3.15
C VAL A 104 2.57 6.56 2.32
N VAL A 105 2.99 7.66 1.69
CA VAL A 105 4.22 7.70 0.87
C VAL A 105 5.45 7.39 1.72
N LYS A 106 5.51 7.89 2.97
CA LYS A 106 6.56 7.54 3.93
C LYS A 106 6.55 6.08 4.36
N ALA A 107 5.38 5.45 4.41
CA ALA A 107 5.23 4.06 4.78
C ALA A 107 5.57 3.07 3.65
N LEU A 108 5.64 3.51 2.38
CA LEU A 108 5.85 2.62 1.24
C LEU A 108 7.09 1.70 1.35
N PRO A 109 8.28 2.18 1.78
CA PRO A 109 9.44 1.30 1.92
C PRO A 109 9.22 0.16 2.91
N ALA A 110 8.68 0.47 4.10
CA ALA A 110 8.37 -0.52 5.12
C ALA A 110 7.22 -1.45 4.68
N PHE A 111 6.21 -0.91 4.01
CA PHE A 111 5.10 -1.68 3.44
C PHE A 111 5.61 -2.73 2.45
N PHE A 112 6.42 -2.33 1.46
CA PHE A 112 6.91 -3.28 0.45
C PHE A 112 7.90 -4.28 1.02
N ALA A 113 8.74 -3.89 1.97
CA ALA A 113 9.64 -4.82 2.66
C ALA A 113 8.85 -5.92 3.40
N GLY A 114 7.86 -5.52 4.21
CA GLY A 114 7.02 -6.47 4.95
C GLY A 114 6.14 -7.32 4.04
N PHE A 115 5.56 -6.75 2.99
CA PHE A 115 4.72 -7.50 2.06
C PHE A 115 5.52 -8.51 1.22
N ALA A 116 6.72 -8.13 0.78
CA ALA A 116 7.63 -9.06 0.10
C ALA A 116 8.01 -10.24 1.00
N GLU A 117 8.22 -9.99 2.30
CA GLU A 117 8.50 -11.05 3.27
C GLU A 117 7.29 -11.98 3.48
N ALA A 118 6.08 -11.41 3.62
CA ALA A 118 4.85 -12.20 3.69
C ALA A 118 4.65 -13.09 2.44
N ILE A 119 4.97 -12.57 1.25
CA ILE A 119 4.92 -13.35 0.00
C ILE A 119 5.93 -14.51 -0.01
N LYS A 120 7.14 -14.29 0.49
CA LYS A 120 8.15 -15.38 0.62
C LYS A 120 7.69 -16.44 1.61
N GLN A 121 7.15 -16.04 2.75
CA GLN A 121 6.63 -16.97 3.76
C GLN A 121 5.44 -17.78 3.23
N ALA A 122 4.63 -17.19 2.36
CA ALA A 122 3.56 -17.87 1.64
C ALA A 122 4.05 -18.76 0.47
N GLY A 123 5.36 -18.81 0.19
CA GLY A 123 5.95 -19.59 -0.90
C GLY A 123 5.62 -19.07 -2.30
N LYS A 124 5.28 -17.78 -2.45
CA LYS A 124 4.82 -17.18 -3.71
C LYS A 124 5.86 -16.28 -4.39
N GLN A 125 7.10 -16.25 -3.89
CA GLN A 125 8.15 -15.37 -4.39
C GLN A 125 8.52 -15.60 -5.86
N ASP A 126 8.39 -16.84 -6.36
CA ASP A 126 8.80 -17.22 -7.73
C ASP A 126 7.70 -17.02 -8.78
N THR A 127 6.51 -16.58 -8.35
CA THR A 127 5.44 -16.19 -9.28
C THR A 127 5.75 -14.85 -9.94
N SER A 128 5.19 -14.58 -11.14
CA SER A 128 5.40 -13.29 -11.82
C SER A 128 5.00 -12.08 -10.98
N ALA A 129 3.90 -12.19 -10.22
CA ALA A 129 3.46 -11.12 -9.31
C ALA A 129 4.33 -11.04 -8.05
N GLY A 130 4.79 -12.17 -7.51
CA GLY A 130 5.76 -12.21 -6.40
C GLY A 130 7.06 -11.49 -6.77
N LEU A 131 7.66 -11.87 -7.90
CA LEU A 131 8.85 -11.20 -8.45
C LEU A 131 8.64 -9.69 -8.61
N ARG A 132 7.45 -9.27 -9.06
CA ARG A 132 7.14 -7.84 -9.19
C ARG A 132 7.09 -7.13 -7.83
N VAL A 133 6.52 -7.74 -6.79
CA VAL A 133 6.52 -7.15 -5.43
C VAL A 133 7.93 -7.11 -4.85
N LEU A 134 8.74 -8.16 -5.04
CA LEU A 134 10.14 -8.18 -4.63
C LEU A 134 10.95 -7.09 -5.33
N GLU A 135 10.69 -6.83 -6.62
CA GLU A 135 11.29 -5.72 -7.35
C GLU A 135 10.89 -4.36 -6.76
N LEU A 136 9.61 -4.14 -6.47
CA LEU A 136 9.16 -2.91 -5.81
C LEU A 136 9.85 -2.73 -4.45
N SER A 137 9.91 -3.80 -3.64
CA SER A 137 10.63 -3.79 -2.37
C SER A 137 12.09 -3.35 -2.53
N ARG A 138 12.81 -3.88 -3.53
CA ARG A 138 14.18 -3.44 -3.80
C ARG A 138 14.26 -1.98 -4.19
N ARG A 139 13.37 -1.49 -5.07
CA ARG A 139 13.39 -0.10 -5.52
C ARG A 139 13.12 0.91 -4.39
N PHE A 140 12.26 0.59 -3.45
CA PHE A 140 11.97 1.46 -2.31
C PHE A 140 13.02 1.40 -1.19
N ASN A 141 13.80 0.32 -1.11
CA ASN A 141 14.77 0.08 -0.04
C ASN A 141 16.23 0.07 -0.51
N SER A 142 16.50 0.48 -1.75
CA SER A 142 17.86 0.70 -2.27
C SER A 142 18.45 2.04 -1.90
#